data_AF-A0A7R9Y0G5-F1
#
_entry.id   AF-A0A7R9Y0G5-F1
#
_cell.length_a   1.000
_cell.length_b   1.000
_cell.length_c   1.000
_cell.angle_alpha   90.00
_cell.angle_beta   90.00
_cell.angle_gamma   90.00
#
_symmetry.space_group_name_H-M   'P 1'
#
loop_
_entity.id
_entity.type
_entity.pdbx_description
1 polymer ?
#
loop_
_entity_poly.entity_id
_entity_poly.type
_entity_poly.pdbx_seq_one_letter_code
_entity_poly.pdbx_strand_id
1 'polypeptide(L)'
;MKEKLKILSNETEILRVEAVSKDRLLSKARLDHSAADSERDHLRANLNRCALQFRERQASVDEQIAEVDKLNAIINMAEKDMLHRKKQYETGVETRNQTGITLIDRNDELCILYEKRTMQEEVLRQGELELQRRDDEIRMLKLEIREVSRSTDAARKVVHHIPKYDESAVSLQQQLLEARRKAQELSDALESPENRDRWRRLEGKVPDEEELSVKIGYLEERYNDKREQLLEKELILEEVSALSERLQQQAAEGRADTLELAKRVNGYQAKIRAITRRMMATVSELSMYKASSMKLQQERDELVERITEAAARMDAGLAPTEDAERDWYRLERERLELEEVPTAARDTHQTDDKSTGIRTTAEPRPNAYVPSDLGIPRPYGGMAPFKPSEAGSTMRFIRRPAPKELLI
;
A
#
# COMPACT_ATOMS: atom_id res chain seq x y z
N MET A 1 -62.51 -70.55 125.91
CA MET A 1 -62.68 -71.21 124.59
C MET A 1 -63.20 -70.25 123.50
N LYS A 2 -64.26 -69.47 123.75
CA LYS A 2 -64.78 -68.49 122.76
C LYS A 2 -63.82 -67.36 122.38
N GLU A 3 -63.00 -66.86 123.33
CA GLU A 3 -62.03 -65.78 123.05
C GLU A 3 -60.83 -66.24 122.21
N LYS A 4 -60.29 -67.44 122.47
CA LYS A 4 -59.21 -68.02 121.65
C LYS A 4 -59.63 -68.27 120.20
N LEU A 5 -60.87 -68.71 119.97
CA LEU A 5 -61.43 -68.85 118.62
C LEU A 5 -61.58 -67.50 117.91
N LYS A 6 -61.91 -66.43 118.65
CA LYS A 6 -62.03 -65.07 118.10
C LYS A 6 -60.66 -64.48 117.76
N ILE A 7 -59.64 -64.74 118.59
CA ILE A 7 -58.24 -64.35 118.31
C ILE A 7 -57.71 -65.08 117.07
N LEU A 8 -57.89 -66.40 117.00
CA LEU A 8 -57.49 -67.19 115.81
C LEU A 8 -58.24 -66.75 114.55
N SER A 9 -59.54 -66.46 114.65
CA SER A 9 -60.30 -65.91 113.52
C SER A 9 -59.71 -64.57 113.05
N ASN A 10 -59.38 -63.67 113.97
CA ASN A 10 -58.74 -62.40 113.65
C ASN A 10 -57.35 -62.60 113.06
N GLU A 11 -56.54 -63.53 113.57
CA GLU A 11 -55.23 -63.89 113.00
C GLU A 11 -55.37 -64.45 111.59
N THR A 12 -56.34 -65.34 111.33
CA THR A 12 -56.59 -65.84 109.97
C THR A 12 -57.07 -64.75 109.03
N GLU A 13 -57.86 -63.78 109.51
CA GLU A 13 -58.30 -62.63 108.73
C GLU A 13 -57.11 -61.71 108.41
N ILE A 14 -56.24 -61.43 109.38
CA ILE A 14 -55.02 -60.62 109.23
C ILE A 14 -54.07 -61.29 108.22
N LEU A 15 -53.80 -62.59 108.38
CA LEU A 15 -52.95 -63.33 107.45
C LEU A 15 -53.55 -63.39 106.05
N ARG A 16 -54.88 -63.48 105.92
CA ARG A 16 -55.57 -63.43 104.62
C ARG A 16 -55.45 -62.06 103.97
N VAL A 17 -55.64 -60.97 104.73
CA VAL A 17 -55.44 -59.59 104.24
C VAL A 17 -53.98 -59.35 103.86
N GLU A 18 -53.03 -59.87 104.65
CA GLU A 18 -51.60 -59.78 104.37
C GLU A 18 -51.21 -60.60 103.12
N ALA A 19 -51.77 -61.80 102.94
CA ALA A 19 -51.57 -62.61 101.74
C ALA A 19 -52.10 -61.89 100.49
N VAL A 20 -53.32 -61.35 100.54
CA VAL A 20 -53.90 -60.57 99.43
C VAL A 20 -53.08 -59.30 99.15
N SER A 21 -52.56 -58.64 100.18
CA SER A 21 -51.66 -57.48 100.03
C SER A 21 -50.35 -57.87 99.35
N LYS A 22 -49.71 -58.97 99.78
CA LYS A 22 -48.49 -59.50 99.17
C LYS A 22 -48.71 -59.96 97.73
N ASP A 23 -49.85 -60.59 97.42
CA ASP A 23 -50.22 -60.97 96.05
C ASP A 23 -50.41 -59.74 95.16
N ARG A 24 -51.02 -58.67 95.67
CA ARG A 24 -51.14 -57.39 94.94
C ARG A 24 -49.77 -56.76 94.69
N LEU A 25 -48.89 -56.73 95.69
CA LEU A 25 -47.53 -56.21 95.55
C LEU A 25 -46.70 -57.04 94.56
N LEU A 26 -46.82 -58.37 94.60
CA LEU A 26 -46.15 -59.28 93.69
C LEU A 26 -46.69 -59.15 92.26
N SER A 27 -48.00 -58.99 92.08
CA SER A 27 -48.61 -58.70 90.78
C SER A 27 -48.13 -57.35 90.23
N LYS A 28 -48.02 -56.32 91.08
CA LYS A 28 -47.49 -55.01 90.68
C LYS A 28 -46.02 -55.12 90.27
N ALA A 29 -45.18 -55.79 91.07
CA ALA A 29 -43.77 -56.01 90.75
C ALA A 29 -43.59 -56.80 89.44
N ARG A 30 -44.46 -57.77 89.15
CA ARG A 30 -44.45 -58.49 87.86
C ARG A 30 -44.80 -57.59 86.67
N LEU A 31 -45.78 -56.70 86.83
CA LEU A 31 -46.14 -55.72 85.79
C LEU A 31 -45.00 -54.72 85.56
N ASP A 32 -44.43 -54.18 86.64
CA ASP A 32 -43.30 -53.24 86.57
C ASP A 32 -42.07 -53.91 85.92
N HIS A 33 -41.79 -55.17 86.25
CA HIS A 33 -40.72 -55.94 85.61
C HIS A 33 -40.97 -56.18 84.12
N SER A 34 -42.19 -56.58 83.75
CA SER A 34 -42.57 -56.75 82.34
C SER A 34 -42.50 -55.45 81.55
N ALA A 35 -42.88 -54.32 82.16
CA ALA A 35 -42.77 -53.00 81.55
C ALA A 35 -41.29 -52.63 81.33
N ALA A 36 -40.44 -52.83 82.34
CA ALA A 36 -39.00 -52.57 82.25
C ALA A 36 -38.31 -53.46 81.19
N ASP A 37 -38.70 -54.73 81.07
CA ASP A 37 -38.19 -55.61 80.01
C ASP A 37 -38.59 -55.11 78.61
N SER A 38 -39.85 -54.68 78.43
CA SER A 38 -40.32 -54.12 77.17
C SER A 38 -39.60 -52.82 76.80
N GLU A 39 -39.33 -51.96 77.78
CA GLU A 39 -38.60 -50.70 77.58
C GLU A 39 -37.13 -50.97 77.25
N ARG A 40 -36.48 -51.91 77.95
CA ARG A 40 -35.11 -52.35 77.64
C ARG A 40 -35.01 -52.86 76.21
N ASP A 41 -35.95 -53.70 75.78
CA ASP A 41 -35.92 -54.30 74.44
C ASP A 41 -36.22 -53.24 73.37
N HIS A 42 -37.10 -52.27 73.65
CA HIS A 42 -37.31 -51.11 72.80
C HIS A 42 -36.06 -50.24 72.66
N LEU A 43 -35.37 -49.94 73.77
CA LEU A 43 -34.12 -49.17 73.76
C LEU A 43 -32.99 -49.92 73.03
N ARG A 44 -32.90 -51.24 73.16
CA ARG A 44 -31.96 -52.07 72.40
C ARG A 44 -32.25 -52.03 70.90
N ALA A 45 -33.52 -52.13 70.51
CA ALA A 45 -33.92 -51.99 69.11
C ALA A 45 -33.57 -50.61 68.54
N ASN A 46 -33.82 -49.54 69.29
CA ASN A 46 -33.45 -48.18 68.90
C ASN A 46 -31.94 -48.00 68.81
N LEU A 47 -31.18 -48.53 69.76
CA LEU A 47 -29.72 -48.48 69.75
C LEU A 47 -29.16 -49.20 68.51
N ASN A 48 -29.69 -50.39 68.19
CA ASN A 48 -29.30 -51.13 66.99
C ASN A 48 -29.62 -50.36 65.71
N ARG A 49 -30.79 -49.70 65.64
CA ARG A 49 -31.17 -48.84 64.50
C ARG A 49 -30.23 -47.66 64.35
N CYS A 50 -29.94 -46.94 65.43
CA CYS A 50 -28.99 -45.82 65.40
C CYS A 50 -27.58 -46.27 65.02
N ALA A 51 -27.14 -47.44 65.51
CA ALA A 51 -25.84 -48.01 65.15
C ALA A 51 -25.74 -48.37 63.66
N LEU A 52 -26.82 -48.89 63.06
CA LEU A 52 -26.88 -49.16 61.63
C LEU A 52 -26.80 -47.86 60.82
N GLN A 53 -27.61 -46.86 61.18
CA GLN A 53 -27.60 -45.54 60.52
C GLN A 53 -26.24 -44.85 60.64
N PHE A 54 -25.55 -44.98 61.78
CA PHE A 54 -24.20 -44.46 61.95
C PHE A 54 -23.21 -45.14 60.99
N ARG A 55 -23.28 -46.47 60.84
CA ARG A 55 -22.42 -47.21 59.91
C ARG A 55 -22.68 -46.82 58.45
N GLU A 56 -23.94 -46.67 58.06
CA GLU A 56 -24.32 -46.23 56.71
C GLU A 56 -23.78 -44.82 56.41
N ARG A 57 -23.94 -43.88 57.35
CA ARG A 57 -23.39 -42.53 57.22
C ARG A 57 -21.87 -42.53 57.19
N GLN A 58 -21.22 -43.35 58.01
CA GLN A 58 -19.77 -43.47 58.01
C GLN A 58 -19.26 -43.99 56.66
N ALA A 59 -19.92 -45.00 56.09
CA ALA A 59 -19.56 -45.50 54.76
C ALA A 59 -19.70 -44.42 53.67
N SER A 60 -20.76 -43.60 53.74
CA SER A 60 -20.94 -42.47 52.82
C SER A 60 -19.87 -41.39 52.99
N VAL A 61 -19.45 -41.11 54.22
CA VAL A 61 -18.33 -40.18 54.49
C VAL A 61 -17.03 -40.72 53.91
N ASP A 62 -16.75 -42.01 54.10
CA ASP A 62 -15.54 -42.64 53.57
C ASP A 62 -15.52 -42.63 52.02
N GLU A 63 -16.67 -42.83 51.37
CA GLU A 63 -16.84 -42.69 49.93
C GLU A 63 -16.59 -41.26 49.44
N GLN A 64 -17.16 -40.26 50.13
CA GLN A 64 -16.94 -38.85 49.80
C GLN A 64 -15.47 -38.43 49.98
N ILE A 65 -14.78 -38.95 51.00
CA ILE A 65 -13.34 -38.70 51.19
C ILE A 65 -12.55 -39.22 49.98
N ALA A 66 -12.85 -40.44 49.51
CA ALA A 66 -12.21 -41.01 48.33
C ALA A 66 -12.49 -40.20 47.05
N GLU A 67 -13.71 -39.67 46.90
CA GLU A 67 -14.07 -38.81 45.77
C GLU A 67 -13.33 -37.47 45.83
N VAL A 68 -13.23 -36.85 47.01
CA VAL A 68 -12.44 -35.62 47.22
C VAL A 68 -10.98 -35.84 46.85
N ASP A 69 -10.37 -36.95 47.26
CA ASP A 69 -8.99 -37.27 46.90
C ASP A 69 -8.81 -37.45 45.39
N LYS A 70 -9.77 -38.08 44.71
CA LYS A 70 -9.78 -38.21 43.25
C LYS A 70 -9.90 -36.86 42.55
N LEU A 71 -10.81 -35.99 43.01
CA LEU A 71 -10.99 -34.65 42.44
C LEU A 71 -9.74 -33.80 42.66
N ASN A 72 -9.13 -33.86 43.84
CA ASN A 72 -7.86 -33.17 44.12
C ASN A 72 -6.74 -33.64 43.19
N ALA A 73 -6.65 -34.94 42.89
CA ALA A 73 -5.68 -35.46 41.93
C ALA A 73 -5.91 -34.91 40.51
N ILE A 74 -7.19 -34.81 40.08
CA ILE A 74 -7.55 -34.23 38.78
C ILE A 74 -7.19 -32.74 38.73
N ILE A 75 -7.49 -31.98 39.78
CA ILE A 75 -7.15 -30.55 39.89
C ILE A 75 -5.63 -30.36 39.77
N ASN A 76 -4.84 -31.12 40.52
CA ASN A 76 -3.37 -31.04 40.45
C ASN A 76 -2.83 -31.33 39.05
N MET A 77 -3.43 -32.30 38.34
CA MET A 77 -3.03 -32.63 36.98
C MET A 77 -3.40 -31.51 36.00
N ALA A 78 -4.61 -30.95 36.12
CA ALA A 78 -5.06 -29.82 35.31
C ALA A 78 -4.21 -28.56 35.55
N GLU A 79 -3.82 -28.28 36.79
CA GLU A 79 -2.91 -27.17 37.13
C GLU A 79 -1.53 -27.35 36.49
N LYS A 80 -1.00 -28.58 36.52
CA LYS A 80 0.28 -28.90 35.87
C LYS A 80 0.20 -28.72 34.36
N ASP A 81 -0.89 -29.16 33.73
CA ASP A 81 -1.13 -28.98 32.30
C ASP A 81 -1.27 -27.50 31.95
N MET A 82 -1.99 -26.72 32.76
CA MET A 82 -2.11 -25.27 32.59
C MET A 82 -0.74 -24.58 32.62
N LEU A 83 0.12 -24.91 33.59
CA LEU A 83 1.48 -24.37 33.67
C LEU A 83 2.32 -24.77 32.47
N HIS A 84 2.19 -26.01 32.01
CA HIS A 84 2.88 -26.49 30.82
C HIS A 84 2.46 -25.71 29.56
N ARG A 85 1.15 -25.52 29.36
CA ARG A 85 0.59 -24.73 28.24
C ARG A 85 1.03 -23.28 28.29
N LYS A 86 1.03 -22.66 29.48
CA LYS A 86 1.51 -21.28 29.65
C LYS A 86 2.97 -21.14 29.21
N LYS A 87 3.84 -22.07 29.62
CA LYS A 87 5.25 -22.08 29.20
C LYS A 87 5.40 -22.27 27.69
N GLN A 88 4.64 -23.18 27.08
CA GLN A 88 4.63 -23.36 25.62
C GLN A 88 4.21 -22.07 24.90
N TYR A 89 3.19 -21.38 25.41
CA TYR A 89 2.73 -20.11 24.85
C TYR A 89 3.80 -19.02 24.97
N GLU A 90 4.45 -18.89 26.13
CA GLU A 90 5.56 -17.95 26.34
C GLU A 90 6.69 -18.18 25.34
N THR A 91 7.15 -19.42 25.18
CA THR A 91 8.15 -19.78 24.17
C THR A 91 7.66 -19.49 22.74
N GLY A 92 6.39 -19.73 22.45
CA GLY A 92 5.78 -19.38 21.15
C GLY A 92 5.78 -17.87 20.88
N VAL A 93 5.54 -17.05 21.89
CA VAL A 93 5.59 -15.59 21.77
C VAL A 93 7.04 -15.11 21.60
N GLU A 94 7.99 -15.66 22.34
CA GLU A 94 9.41 -15.35 22.22
C GLU A 94 9.94 -15.66 20.82
N THR A 95 9.65 -16.87 20.31
CA THR A 95 10.04 -17.28 18.95
C THR A 95 9.41 -16.38 17.88
N ARG A 96 8.10 -16.08 17.99
CA ARG A 96 7.44 -15.13 17.09
C ARG A 96 8.09 -13.75 17.11
N ASN A 97 8.41 -13.22 18.30
CA ASN A 97 9.05 -11.91 18.45
C ASN A 97 10.46 -11.92 17.85
N GLN A 98 11.23 -12.97 18.09
CA GLN A 98 12.57 -13.13 17.50
C GLN A 98 12.49 -13.18 15.98
N THR A 99 11.57 -13.97 15.41
CA THR A 99 11.34 -13.99 13.96
C THR A 99 10.92 -12.61 13.44
N GLY A 100 10.05 -11.89 14.17
CA GLY A 100 9.65 -10.53 13.84
C GLY A 100 10.83 -9.57 13.75
N ILE A 101 11.76 -9.61 14.71
CA ILE A 101 12.99 -8.80 14.69
C ILE A 101 13.83 -9.17 13.47
N THR A 102 14.08 -10.46 13.22
CA THR A 102 14.89 -10.87 12.07
C THR A 102 14.27 -10.47 10.73
N LEU A 103 12.94 -10.42 10.63
CA LEU A 103 12.26 -9.97 9.41
C LEU A 103 12.44 -8.47 9.18
N ILE A 104 12.44 -7.67 10.26
CA ILE A 104 12.71 -6.24 10.20
C ILE A 104 14.16 -6.03 9.75
N ASP A 105 15.13 -6.71 10.36
CA ASP A 105 16.55 -6.60 9.98
C ASP A 105 16.77 -6.94 8.49
N ARG A 106 16.13 -8.02 8.01
CA ARG A 106 16.19 -8.41 6.59
C ARG A 106 15.52 -7.39 5.66
N ASN A 107 14.45 -6.75 6.10
CA ASN A 107 13.80 -5.70 5.33
C ASN A 107 14.68 -4.45 5.25
N ASP A 108 15.33 -4.07 6.34
CA ASP A 108 16.29 -2.97 6.38
C ASP A 108 17.50 -3.26 5.46
N GLU A 109 18.02 -4.49 5.46
CA GLU A 109 19.05 -4.94 4.51
C GLU A 109 18.59 -4.78 3.05
N LEU A 110 17.35 -5.15 2.73
CA LEU A 110 16.78 -5.00 1.39
C LEU A 110 16.66 -3.52 0.99
N CYS A 111 16.20 -2.65 1.90
CA CYS A 111 16.14 -1.20 1.66
C CYS A 111 17.52 -0.64 1.30
N ILE A 112 18.55 -0.98 2.07
CA ILE A 112 19.94 -0.57 1.81
C ILE A 112 20.41 -1.08 0.44
N LEU A 113 20.08 -2.32 0.07
CA LEU A 113 20.44 -2.88 -1.23
C LEU A 113 19.74 -2.17 -2.39
N TYR A 114 18.47 -1.78 -2.24
CA TYR A 114 17.75 -1.01 -3.26
C TYR A 114 18.33 0.40 -3.44
N GLU A 115 18.67 1.08 -2.35
CA GLU A 115 19.35 2.37 -2.42
C GLU A 115 20.72 2.24 -3.10
N LYS A 116 21.50 1.23 -2.72
CA LYS A 116 22.79 0.94 -3.35
C LYS A 116 22.64 0.67 -4.84
N ARG A 117 21.66 -0.13 -5.23
CA ARG A 117 21.34 -0.39 -6.64
C ARG A 117 21.01 0.89 -7.38
N THR A 118 20.15 1.73 -6.81
CA THR A 118 19.73 3.00 -7.42
C THR A 118 20.93 3.93 -7.63
N MET A 119 21.81 4.04 -6.63
CA MET A 119 23.05 4.81 -6.76
C MET A 119 23.97 4.24 -7.85
N GLN A 120 24.11 2.92 -7.93
CA GLN A 120 24.93 2.27 -8.96
C GLN A 120 24.35 2.44 -10.37
N GLU A 121 23.04 2.36 -10.53
CA GLU A 121 22.36 2.62 -11.81
C GLU A 121 22.60 4.06 -12.28
N GLU A 122 22.54 5.04 -11.37
CA GLU A 122 22.84 6.43 -11.73
C GLU A 122 24.32 6.63 -12.11
N VAL A 123 25.26 6.01 -11.39
CA VAL A 123 26.69 6.05 -11.74
C VAL A 123 26.94 5.40 -13.09
N LEU A 124 26.28 4.27 -13.40
CA LEU A 124 26.37 3.62 -14.71
C LEU A 124 25.85 4.52 -15.81
N ARG A 125 24.67 5.13 -15.63
CA ARG A 125 24.08 6.06 -16.59
C ARG A 125 24.99 7.27 -16.86
N GLN A 126 25.61 7.82 -15.82
CA GLN A 126 26.59 8.90 -15.97
C GLN A 126 27.84 8.41 -16.72
N GLY A 127 28.34 7.21 -16.40
CA GLY A 127 29.45 6.59 -17.10
C GLY A 127 29.17 6.35 -18.59
N GLU A 128 27.97 5.89 -18.94
CA GLU A 128 27.54 5.70 -20.34
C GLU A 128 27.51 7.02 -21.11
N LEU A 129 26.99 8.10 -20.50
CA LEU A 129 26.99 9.42 -21.11
C LEU A 129 28.41 9.95 -21.35
N GLU A 130 29.33 9.76 -20.40
CA GLU A 130 30.72 10.16 -20.58
C GLU A 130 31.43 9.32 -21.64
N LEU A 131 31.17 8.02 -21.72
CA LEU A 131 31.69 7.16 -22.79
C LEU A 131 31.19 7.63 -24.16
N GLN A 132 29.90 7.94 -24.31
CA GLN A 132 29.36 8.49 -25.54
C GLN A 132 30.04 9.82 -25.94
N ARG A 133 30.29 10.71 -24.97
CA ARG A 133 31.03 11.95 -25.22
C ARG A 133 32.45 11.68 -25.70
N ARG A 134 33.18 10.74 -25.08
CA ARG A 134 34.52 10.35 -25.52
C ARG A 134 34.50 9.72 -26.92
N ASP A 135 33.50 8.91 -27.23
CA ASP A 135 33.33 8.33 -28.57
C ASP A 135 33.07 9.43 -29.62
N ASP A 136 32.27 10.44 -29.30
CA ASP A 136 32.07 11.62 -30.14
C ASP A 136 33.37 12.40 -30.38
N GLU A 137 34.13 12.66 -29.33
CA GLU A 137 35.45 13.32 -29.42
C GLU A 137 36.39 12.50 -30.33
N ILE A 138 36.45 11.18 -30.17
CA ILE A 138 37.26 10.29 -31.03
C ILE A 138 36.78 10.37 -32.49
N ARG A 139 35.47 10.41 -32.73
CA ARG A 139 34.92 10.56 -34.10
C ARG A 139 35.33 11.89 -34.73
N MET A 140 35.28 12.98 -33.97
CA MET A 140 35.71 14.31 -34.43
C MET A 140 37.20 14.36 -34.73
N LEU A 141 38.04 13.88 -33.82
CA LEU A 141 39.49 13.80 -34.03
C LEU A 141 39.85 12.95 -35.26
N LYS A 142 39.14 11.84 -35.50
CA LYS A 142 39.32 11.03 -36.72
C LYS A 142 38.92 11.77 -38.01
N LEU A 143 37.97 12.72 -37.94
CA LEU A 143 37.63 13.58 -39.08
C LEU A 143 38.73 14.62 -39.31
N GLU A 144 39.20 15.27 -38.24
CA GLU A 144 40.30 16.24 -38.31
C GLU A 144 41.58 15.63 -38.87
N ILE A 145 41.98 14.45 -38.38
CA ILE A 145 43.15 13.72 -38.91
C ILE A 145 42.98 13.46 -40.41
N ARG A 146 41.79 13.06 -40.86
CA ARG A 146 41.52 12.82 -42.28
C ARG A 146 41.63 14.10 -43.10
N GLU A 147 41.12 15.21 -42.59
CA GLU A 147 41.19 16.50 -43.28
C GLU A 147 42.61 17.04 -43.37
N VAL A 148 43.38 16.97 -42.28
CA VAL A 148 44.81 17.33 -42.28
C VAL A 148 45.60 16.43 -43.24
N SER A 149 45.28 15.13 -43.29
CA SER A 149 45.90 14.20 -44.26
C SER A 149 45.58 14.60 -45.70
N ARG A 150 44.33 14.93 -46.01
CA ARG A 150 43.96 15.42 -47.36
C ARG A 150 44.67 16.72 -47.71
N SER A 151 44.73 17.67 -46.78
CA SER A 151 45.39 18.96 -46.97
C SER A 151 46.89 18.78 -47.23
N THR A 152 47.55 17.91 -46.46
CA THR A 152 48.96 17.58 -46.68
C THR A 152 49.19 16.85 -48.01
N ASP A 153 48.31 15.93 -48.41
CA ASP A 153 48.40 15.29 -49.73
C ASP A 153 48.21 16.28 -50.89
N ALA A 154 47.28 17.23 -50.75
CA ALA A 154 47.07 18.30 -51.73
C ALA A 154 48.30 19.22 -51.81
N ALA A 155 48.85 19.64 -50.67
CA ALA A 155 50.07 20.44 -50.61
C ALA A 155 51.26 19.71 -51.24
N ARG A 156 51.44 18.41 -50.96
CA ARG A 156 52.49 17.58 -51.57
C ARG A 156 52.40 17.56 -53.10
N LYS A 157 51.18 17.48 -53.67
CA LYS A 157 50.99 17.55 -55.13
C LYS A 157 51.46 18.89 -55.70
N VAL A 158 51.17 20.00 -55.02
CA VAL A 158 51.59 21.35 -55.44
C VAL A 158 53.12 21.53 -55.32
N VAL A 159 53.75 20.95 -54.30
CA VAL A 159 55.21 21.05 -54.09
C VAL A 159 56.01 20.58 -55.31
N HIS A 160 55.54 19.56 -56.04
CA HIS A 160 56.22 19.08 -57.26
C HIS A 160 56.30 20.12 -58.39
N HIS A 161 55.42 21.13 -58.38
CA HIS A 161 55.41 22.19 -59.40
C HIS A 161 56.30 23.39 -59.04
N ILE A 162 56.71 23.53 -57.77
CA ILE A 162 57.51 24.67 -57.29
C ILE A 162 58.82 24.82 -58.07
N PRO A 163 59.64 23.76 -58.31
CA PRO A 163 60.89 23.90 -59.06
C PRO A 163 60.68 24.40 -60.50
N LYS A 164 59.59 23.98 -61.16
CA LYS A 164 59.26 24.43 -62.52
C LYS A 164 58.87 25.90 -62.54
N TYR A 165 58.15 26.37 -61.52
CA TYR A 165 57.83 27.78 -61.37
C TYR A 165 59.06 28.62 -61.06
N ASP A 166 59.99 28.12 -60.24
CA ASP A 166 61.28 28.79 -59.99
C ASP A 166 62.11 28.92 -61.25
N GLU A 167 62.25 27.86 -62.05
CA GLU A 167 62.92 27.91 -63.36
C GLU A 167 62.25 28.93 -64.30
N SER A 168 60.91 28.93 -64.35
CA SER A 168 60.15 29.88 -65.15
C SER A 168 60.35 31.31 -64.67
N ALA A 169 60.37 31.55 -63.35
CA ALA A 169 60.60 32.87 -62.76
C ALA A 169 62.01 33.40 -63.08
N VAL A 170 63.04 32.55 -63.00
CA VAL A 170 64.41 32.91 -63.39
C VAL A 170 64.47 33.24 -64.88
N SER A 171 63.82 32.44 -65.74
CA SER A 171 63.78 32.70 -67.18
C SER A 171 63.08 34.03 -67.52
N LEU A 172 61.96 34.34 -66.85
CA LEU A 172 61.25 35.61 -67.01
C LEU A 172 62.07 36.79 -66.48
N GLN A 173 62.81 36.63 -65.39
CA GLN A 173 63.75 37.64 -64.90
C GLN A 173 64.86 37.92 -65.90
N GLN A 174 65.42 36.88 -66.54
CA GLN A 174 66.42 37.03 -67.60
C GLN A 174 65.83 37.75 -68.82
N GLN A 175 64.65 37.35 -69.30
CA GLN A 175 63.96 38.02 -70.41
C GLN A 175 63.64 39.48 -70.07
N LEU A 176 63.27 39.78 -68.83
CA LEU A 176 63.01 41.13 -68.37
C LEU A 176 64.29 41.97 -68.31
N LEU A 177 65.41 41.40 -67.88
CA LEU A 177 66.72 42.06 -67.94
C LEU A 177 67.15 42.33 -69.37
N GLU A 178 66.98 41.39 -70.29
CA GLU A 178 67.26 41.58 -71.70
C GLU A 178 66.36 42.63 -72.34
N ALA A 179 65.06 42.61 -72.03
CA ALA A 179 64.11 43.61 -72.51
C ALA A 179 64.44 45.00 -71.97
N ARG A 180 64.82 45.12 -70.69
CA ARG A 180 65.32 46.37 -70.11
C ARG A 180 66.61 46.83 -70.77
N ARG A 181 67.55 45.94 -71.04
CA ARG A 181 68.79 46.28 -71.75
C ARG A 181 68.50 46.78 -73.16
N LYS A 182 67.64 46.09 -73.92
CA LYS A 182 67.19 46.54 -75.25
C LYS A 182 66.45 47.87 -75.19
N ALA A 183 65.61 48.08 -74.17
CA ALA A 183 64.91 49.36 -73.98
C ALA A 183 65.90 50.49 -73.67
N GLN A 184 66.92 50.21 -72.84
CA GLN A 184 68.02 51.14 -72.56
C GLN A 184 68.83 51.45 -73.83
N GLU A 185 69.26 50.43 -74.57
CA GLU A 185 69.95 50.57 -75.87
C GLU A 185 69.13 51.41 -76.87
N LEU A 186 67.81 51.17 -76.95
CA LEU A 186 66.91 51.97 -77.78
C LEU A 186 66.71 53.39 -77.25
N SER A 187 66.73 53.60 -75.94
CA SER A 187 66.66 54.92 -75.28
C SER A 187 67.93 55.73 -75.54
N ASP A 188 69.10 55.11 -75.40
CA ASP A 188 70.40 55.74 -75.68
C ASP A 188 70.52 56.05 -77.19
N ALA A 189 70.03 55.16 -78.06
CA ALA A 189 69.92 55.42 -79.50
C ALA A 189 68.89 56.52 -79.85
N LEU A 190 67.91 56.77 -78.97
CA LEU A 190 66.93 57.86 -79.04
C LEU A 190 67.53 59.20 -78.60
N GLU A 191 68.36 59.18 -77.56
CA GLU A 191 69.03 60.36 -77.00
C GLU A 191 70.25 60.80 -77.82
N SER A 192 70.73 59.95 -78.76
CA SER A 192 71.78 60.29 -79.72
C SER A 192 71.29 61.32 -80.78
N PRO A 193 71.90 62.53 -80.88
CA PRO A 193 71.43 63.59 -81.79
C PRO A 193 71.69 63.36 -83.29
N GLU A 194 72.38 62.27 -83.66
CA GLU A 194 72.81 62.00 -85.03
C GLU A 194 71.82 61.13 -85.84
N ASN A 195 70.77 60.61 -85.19
CA ASN A 195 69.82 59.68 -85.79
C ASN A 195 68.77 60.43 -86.65
N ARG A 196 69.06 60.60 -87.95
CA ARG A 196 68.26 61.40 -88.90
C ARG A 196 66.94 60.76 -89.35
N ASP A 197 66.73 59.47 -89.08
CA ASP A 197 65.54 58.75 -89.52
C ASP A 197 64.33 58.93 -88.58
N ARG A 198 64.47 59.65 -87.45
CA ARG A 198 63.45 59.60 -86.40
C ARG A 198 62.88 60.92 -85.90
N TRP A 199 63.48 62.07 -86.21
CA TRP A 199 62.78 63.34 -86.01
C TRP A 199 62.23 63.85 -87.34
N ARG A 200 60.90 63.91 -87.42
CA ARG A 200 60.21 64.75 -88.40
C ARG A 200 59.84 66.03 -87.65
N ARG A 201 60.12 67.19 -88.24
CA ARG A 201 59.56 68.45 -87.77
C ARG A 201 58.04 68.31 -87.77
N LEU A 202 57.42 68.23 -86.60
CA LEU A 202 55.98 68.19 -86.48
C LEU A 202 55.44 69.54 -86.95
N GLU A 203 54.84 69.53 -88.13
CA GLU A 203 53.97 70.61 -88.56
C GLU A 203 52.62 70.42 -87.87
N GLY A 204 52.26 71.40 -87.05
CA GLY A 204 50.94 71.54 -86.47
C GLY A 204 50.68 73.03 -86.28
N LYS A 205 49.55 73.52 -86.79
CA LYS A 205 49.04 74.84 -86.42
C LYS A 205 48.44 74.74 -85.02
N VAL A 206 48.55 75.83 -84.26
CA VAL A 206 47.69 76.02 -83.08
C VAL A 206 46.25 75.96 -83.58
N PRO A 207 45.39 75.06 -83.04
CA PRO A 207 44.02 74.93 -83.50
C PRO A 207 43.29 76.27 -83.39
N ASP A 208 42.55 76.63 -84.44
CA ASP A 208 41.70 77.82 -84.44
C ASP A 208 40.47 77.58 -83.54
N GLU A 209 39.86 78.66 -83.04
CA GLU A 209 38.75 78.63 -82.08
C GLU A 209 37.57 77.75 -82.58
N GLU A 210 37.39 77.68 -83.89
CA GLU A 210 36.37 76.86 -84.56
C GLU A 210 36.63 75.35 -84.42
N GLU A 211 37.88 74.88 -84.53
CA GLU A 211 38.22 73.45 -84.38
C GLU A 211 38.04 72.97 -82.94
N LEU A 212 38.33 73.85 -81.97
CA LEU A 212 38.05 73.63 -80.55
C LEU A 212 36.55 73.60 -80.28
N SER A 213 35.75 74.47 -80.92
CA SER A 213 34.30 74.49 -80.77
C SER A 213 33.64 73.19 -81.25
N VAL A 214 34.11 72.62 -82.37
CA VAL A 214 33.64 71.32 -82.88
C VAL A 214 34.01 70.18 -81.94
N LYS A 215 35.22 70.22 -81.37
CA LYS A 215 35.68 69.24 -80.37
C LYS A 215 34.85 69.33 -79.08
N ILE A 216 34.53 70.55 -78.63
CA ILE A 216 33.68 70.80 -77.46
C ILE A 216 32.27 70.26 -77.72
N GLY A 217 31.67 70.56 -78.87
CA GLY A 217 30.34 70.04 -79.23
C GLY A 217 30.29 68.51 -79.23
N TYR A 218 31.31 67.84 -79.79
CA TYR A 218 31.40 66.37 -79.75
C TYR A 218 31.53 65.81 -78.32
N LEU A 219 32.27 66.50 -77.45
CA LEU A 219 32.42 66.09 -76.05
C LEU A 219 31.16 66.36 -75.24
N GLU A 220 30.42 67.44 -75.53
CA GLU A 220 29.11 67.75 -74.94
C GLU A 220 28.05 66.73 -75.34
N GLU A 221 28.00 66.32 -76.61
CA GLU A 221 27.13 65.25 -77.10
C GLU A 221 27.43 63.93 -76.38
N ARG A 222 28.71 63.54 -76.31
CA ARG A 222 29.13 62.34 -75.58
C ARG A 222 28.86 62.42 -74.07
N TYR A 223 28.91 63.61 -73.48
CA TYR A 223 28.56 63.84 -72.08
C TYR A 223 27.05 63.69 -71.85
N ASN A 224 26.23 64.21 -72.75
CA ASN A 224 24.78 64.07 -72.71
C ASN A 224 24.36 62.61 -72.86
N ASP A 225 24.96 61.84 -73.78
CA ASP A 225 24.73 60.40 -73.91
C ASP A 225 25.02 59.64 -72.60
N LYS A 226 26.10 60.02 -71.90
CA LYS A 226 26.47 59.40 -70.62
C LYS A 226 25.54 59.81 -69.49
N ARG A 227 25.00 61.03 -69.53
CA ARG A 227 24.01 61.52 -68.58
C ARG A 227 22.66 60.81 -68.74
N GLU A 228 22.22 60.57 -69.97
CA GLU A 228 21.01 59.77 -70.24
C GLU A 228 21.17 58.32 -69.74
N GLN A 229 22.30 57.68 -70.02
CA GLN A 229 22.60 56.33 -69.51
C GLN A 229 22.63 56.25 -67.97
N LEU A 230 22.94 57.35 -67.29
CA LEU A 230 22.96 57.40 -65.83
C LEU A 230 21.54 57.52 -65.28
N LEU A 231 20.70 58.37 -65.88
CA LEU A 231 19.28 58.50 -65.55
C LEU A 231 18.52 57.17 -65.71
N GLU A 232 18.78 56.43 -66.80
CA GLU A 232 18.17 55.10 -67.00
C GLU A 232 18.54 54.12 -65.87
N LYS A 233 19.80 54.13 -65.42
CA LYS A 233 20.27 53.26 -64.35
C LYS A 233 19.72 53.63 -62.99
N GLU A 234 19.53 54.92 -62.71
CA GLU A 234 18.90 55.39 -61.48
C GLU A 234 17.44 54.93 -61.40
N LEU A 235 16.70 54.99 -62.51
CA LEU A 235 15.31 54.54 -62.57
C LEU A 235 15.19 53.03 -62.35
N ILE A 236 16.11 52.23 -62.91
CA ILE A 236 16.18 50.79 -62.65
C ILE A 236 16.50 50.51 -61.17
N LEU A 237 17.41 51.29 -60.56
CA LEU A 237 17.77 51.13 -59.16
C LEU A 237 16.58 51.39 -58.23
N GLU A 238 15.79 52.43 -58.52
CA GLU A 238 14.56 52.74 -57.77
C GLU A 238 13.54 51.60 -57.86
N GLU A 239 13.30 51.06 -59.05
CA GLU A 239 12.38 49.92 -59.25
C GLU A 239 12.85 48.66 -58.50
N VAL A 240 14.14 48.32 -58.59
CA VAL A 240 14.73 47.16 -57.90
C VAL A 240 14.66 47.34 -56.39
N SER A 241 14.92 48.55 -55.88
CA SER A 241 14.86 48.85 -54.45
C SER A 241 13.43 48.72 -53.92
N ALA A 242 12.45 49.26 -54.64
CA ALA A 242 11.03 49.14 -54.29
C ALA A 242 10.55 47.67 -54.29
N LEU A 243 11.00 46.86 -55.25
CA LEU A 243 10.70 45.42 -55.29
C LEU A 243 11.31 44.67 -54.11
N SER A 244 12.56 45.00 -53.75
CA SER A 244 13.25 44.41 -52.61
C SER A 244 12.55 44.71 -51.29
N GLU A 245 12.13 45.96 -51.07
CA GLU A 245 11.38 46.37 -49.87
C GLU A 245 10.03 45.63 -49.78
N ARG A 246 9.29 45.50 -50.89
CA ARG A 246 8.03 44.73 -50.93
C ARG A 246 8.25 43.27 -50.55
N LEU A 247 9.31 42.63 -51.06
CA LEU A 247 9.64 41.25 -50.70
C LEU A 247 10.04 41.11 -49.23
N GLN A 248 10.78 42.07 -48.68
CA GLN A 248 11.10 42.08 -47.25
C GLN A 248 9.87 42.22 -46.38
N GLN A 249 8.92 43.08 -46.78
CA GLN A 249 7.66 43.26 -46.06
C GLN A 249 6.80 41.98 -46.09
N GLN A 250 6.68 41.33 -47.25
CA GLN A 250 6.00 40.02 -47.37
C GLN A 250 6.67 38.93 -46.53
N ALA A 251 8.01 38.92 -46.48
CA ALA A 251 8.73 37.98 -45.63
C ALA A 251 8.51 38.24 -44.13
N ALA A 252 8.36 39.50 -43.72
CA ALA A 252 8.05 39.88 -42.34
C ALA A 252 6.61 39.48 -41.95
N GLU A 253 5.64 39.66 -42.84
CA GLU A 253 4.26 39.22 -42.65
C GLU A 253 4.15 37.68 -42.55
N GLY A 254 4.85 36.94 -43.43
CA GLY A 254 4.88 35.47 -43.35
C GLY A 254 5.50 34.92 -42.06
N ARG A 255 6.35 35.69 -41.37
CA ARG A 255 6.87 35.32 -40.04
C ARG A 255 5.81 35.38 -38.95
N ALA A 256 4.85 36.33 -39.05
CA ALA A 256 3.76 36.43 -38.09
C ALA A 256 2.78 35.24 -38.23
N ASP A 257 2.44 34.87 -39.47
CA ASP A 257 1.55 33.74 -39.76
C ASP A 257 2.17 32.40 -39.35
N THR A 258 3.47 32.21 -39.60
CA THR A 258 4.20 31.00 -39.15
C THR A 258 4.27 30.90 -37.63
N LEU A 259 4.42 32.03 -36.92
CA LEU A 259 4.37 32.05 -35.46
C LEU A 259 2.97 31.69 -34.93
N GLU A 260 1.91 32.16 -35.57
CA GLU A 260 0.54 31.81 -35.18
C GLU A 260 0.27 30.31 -35.40
N LEU A 261 0.71 29.77 -36.54
CA LEU A 261 0.62 28.35 -36.85
C LEU A 261 1.35 27.51 -35.79
N ALA A 262 2.56 27.90 -35.39
CA ALA A 262 3.33 27.21 -34.34
C ALA A 262 2.60 27.22 -32.99
N LYS A 263 1.96 28.34 -32.60
CA LYS A 263 1.13 28.41 -31.39
C LYS A 263 -0.07 27.45 -31.46
N ARG A 264 -0.75 27.37 -32.61
CA ARG A 264 -1.87 26.44 -32.82
C ARG A 264 -1.41 24.98 -32.72
N VAL A 265 -0.28 24.63 -33.32
CA VAL A 265 0.31 23.28 -33.24
C VAL A 265 0.65 22.91 -31.79
N ASN A 266 1.28 23.81 -31.04
CA ASN A 266 1.56 23.59 -29.62
C ASN A 266 0.28 23.40 -28.79
N GLY A 267 -0.78 24.16 -29.09
CA GLY A 267 -2.09 23.98 -28.49
C GLY A 267 -2.69 22.60 -28.76
N TYR A 268 -2.59 22.10 -30.00
CA TYR A 268 -3.04 20.75 -30.35
C TYR A 268 -2.22 19.67 -29.64
N GLN A 269 -0.89 19.81 -29.56
CA GLN A 269 -0.06 18.87 -28.80
C GLN A 269 -0.44 18.81 -27.33
N ALA A 270 -0.73 19.95 -26.70
CA ALA A 270 -1.18 19.99 -25.30
C ALA A 270 -2.54 19.26 -25.11
N LYS A 271 -3.48 19.48 -26.03
CA LYS A 271 -4.78 18.77 -26.04
C LYS A 271 -4.60 17.25 -26.22
N ILE A 272 -3.74 16.83 -27.14
CA ILE A 272 -3.42 15.41 -27.36
C ILE A 272 -2.88 14.80 -26.06
N ARG A 273 -1.86 15.42 -25.43
CA ARG A 273 -1.31 14.93 -24.15
C ARG A 273 -2.37 14.82 -23.06
N ALA A 274 -3.30 15.77 -22.98
CA ALA A 274 -4.39 15.73 -22.01
C ALA A 274 -5.36 14.56 -22.28
N ILE A 275 -5.72 14.32 -23.55
CA ILE A 275 -6.56 13.18 -23.94
C ILE A 275 -5.84 11.85 -23.67
N THR A 276 -4.55 11.75 -24.00
CA THR A 276 -3.76 10.54 -23.70
C THR A 276 -3.74 10.23 -22.21
N ARG A 277 -3.60 11.24 -21.34
CA ARG A 277 -3.69 11.04 -19.88
C ARG A 277 -5.06 10.55 -19.44
N ARG A 278 -6.16 11.11 -19.97
CA ARG A 278 -7.50 10.59 -19.69
C ARG A 278 -7.68 9.16 -20.19
N MET A 279 -7.17 8.86 -21.38
CA MET A 279 -7.23 7.51 -21.94
C MET A 279 -6.48 6.51 -21.04
N MET A 280 -5.29 6.85 -20.56
CA MET A 280 -4.56 6.02 -19.58
C MET A 280 -5.35 5.81 -18.29
N ALA A 281 -5.98 6.86 -17.76
CA ALA A 281 -6.86 6.74 -16.59
C ALA A 281 -8.03 5.79 -16.86
N THR A 282 -8.75 5.96 -17.97
CA THR A 282 -9.87 5.06 -18.34
C THR A 282 -9.42 3.61 -18.56
N VAL A 283 -8.22 3.39 -19.12
CA VAL A 283 -7.65 2.04 -19.29
C VAL A 283 -7.31 1.43 -17.93
N SER A 284 -6.80 2.23 -16.98
CA SER A 284 -6.55 1.77 -15.62
C SER A 284 -7.85 1.44 -14.86
N GLU A 285 -8.89 2.26 -15.01
CA GLU A 285 -10.23 1.99 -14.45
C GLU A 285 -10.82 0.70 -15.04
N LEU A 286 -10.76 0.53 -16.37
CA LEU A 286 -11.20 -0.71 -17.03
C LEU A 286 -10.41 -1.93 -16.55
N SER A 287 -9.11 -1.78 -16.29
CA SER A 287 -8.28 -2.87 -15.77
C SER A 287 -8.69 -3.26 -14.36
N MET A 288 -9.03 -2.29 -13.51
CA MET A 288 -9.58 -2.55 -12.18
C MET A 288 -10.94 -3.27 -12.27
N TYR A 289 -11.86 -2.78 -13.12
CA TYR A 289 -13.15 -3.44 -13.31
C TYR A 289 -13.01 -4.87 -13.84
N LYS A 290 -12.07 -5.10 -14.77
CA LYS A 290 -11.77 -6.44 -15.28
C LYS A 290 -11.25 -7.36 -14.17
N ALA A 291 -10.35 -6.87 -13.32
CA ALA A 291 -9.85 -7.64 -12.17
C ALA A 291 -10.98 -7.98 -11.18
N SER A 292 -11.84 -7.00 -10.86
CA SER A 292 -13.02 -7.23 -10.01
C SER A 292 -13.98 -8.25 -10.63
N SER A 293 -14.23 -8.18 -11.94
CA SER A 293 -15.07 -9.15 -12.65
C SER A 293 -14.47 -10.55 -12.61
N MET A 294 -13.15 -10.69 -12.80
CA MET A 294 -12.47 -11.99 -12.73
C MET A 294 -12.56 -12.58 -11.31
N LYS A 295 -12.41 -11.75 -10.27
CA LYS A 295 -12.54 -12.19 -8.88
C LYS A 295 -13.96 -12.67 -8.56
N LEU A 296 -14.98 -11.89 -8.93
CA LEU A 296 -16.39 -12.29 -8.77
C LEU A 296 -16.71 -13.56 -9.55
N GLN A 297 -16.09 -13.74 -10.72
CA GLN A 297 -16.27 -14.94 -11.51
C GLN A 297 -15.65 -16.17 -10.85
N GLN A 298 -14.47 -16.03 -10.24
CA GLN A 298 -13.85 -17.07 -9.41
C GLN A 298 -14.69 -17.42 -8.18
N GLU A 299 -15.16 -16.43 -7.43
CA GLU A 299 -16.05 -16.65 -6.27
C GLU A 299 -17.33 -17.39 -6.68
N ARG A 300 -17.89 -17.06 -7.84
CA ARG A 300 -19.05 -17.78 -8.40
C ARG A 300 -18.69 -19.22 -8.77
N ASP A 301 -17.55 -19.46 -9.41
CA ASP A 301 -17.10 -20.82 -9.75
C ASP A 301 -16.87 -21.67 -8.48
N GLU A 302 -16.22 -21.13 -7.45
CA GLU A 302 -16.02 -21.79 -6.16
C GLU A 302 -17.35 -22.11 -5.46
N LEU A 303 -18.30 -21.18 -5.46
CA LEU A 303 -19.63 -21.41 -4.87
C LEU A 303 -20.41 -22.46 -5.66
N VAL A 304 -20.32 -22.45 -7.00
CA VAL A 304 -20.93 -23.49 -7.83
C VAL A 304 -20.31 -24.85 -7.54
N GLU A 305 -18.98 -24.93 -7.44
CA GLU A 305 -18.27 -26.16 -7.10
C GLU A 305 -18.72 -26.69 -5.74
N ARG A 306 -18.77 -25.83 -4.70
CA ARG A 306 -19.30 -26.18 -3.37
C ARG A 306 -20.73 -26.69 -3.41
N ILE A 307 -21.61 -26.09 -4.23
CA ILE A 307 -23.00 -26.55 -4.39
C ILE A 307 -23.02 -27.90 -5.11
N THR A 308 -22.21 -28.10 -6.14
CA THR A 308 -22.14 -29.38 -6.86
C THR A 308 -21.60 -30.51 -5.98
N GLU A 309 -20.59 -30.24 -5.15
CA GLU A 309 -20.09 -31.17 -4.16
C GLU A 309 -21.14 -31.49 -3.09
N ALA A 310 -21.84 -30.47 -2.59
CA ALA A 310 -22.91 -30.65 -1.62
C ALA A 310 -24.08 -31.48 -2.19
N ALA A 311 -24.45 -31.25 -3.45
CA ALA A 311 -25.45 -32.05 -4.16
C ALA A 311 -25.00 -33.50 -4.33
N ALA A 312 -23.74 -33.74 -4.75
CA ALA A 312 -23.19 -35.08 -4.89
C ALA A 312 -23.11 -35.83 -3.54
N ARG A 313 -22.80 -35.13 -2.44
CA ARG A 313 -22.82 -35.70 -1.09
C ARG A 313 -24.25 -36.06 -0.64
N MET A 314 -25.24 -35.21 -0.94
CA MET A 314 -26.64 -35.53 -0.69
C MET A 314 -27.12 -36.74 -1.49
N ASP A 315 -26.76 -36.83 -2.77
CA ASP A 315 -27.11 -37.97 -3.63
C ASP A 315 -26.48 -39.28 -3.10
N ALA A 316 -25.32 -39.19 -2.43
CA ALA A 316 -24.68 -40.30 -1.74
C ALA A 316 -25.25 -40.59 -0.34
N GLY A 317 -26.28 -39.85 0.11
CA GLY A 317 -26.93 -40.02 1.42
C GLY A 317 -26.13 -39.46 2.61
N LEU A 318 -25.13 -38.62 2.35
CA LEU A 318 -24.33 -37.94 3.37
C LEU A 318 -24.80 -36.49 3.55
N ALA A 319 -24.41 -35.86 4.65
CA ALA A 319 -24.77 -34.46 4.90
C ALA A 319 -24.18 -33.53 3.82
N PRO A 320 -24.96 -32.55 3.29
CA PRO A 320 -24.53 -31.67 2.20
C PRO A 320 -23.29 -30.82 2.51
N THR A 321 -23.10 -30.42 3.77
CA THR A 321 -21.94 -29.65 4.24
C THR A 321 -21.50 -30.14 5.61
N GLU A 322 -20.22 -29.97 5.95
CA GLU A 322 -19.68 -30.34 7.27
C GLU A 322 -20.37 -29.60 8.42
N ASP A 323 -20.77 -28.35 8.19
CA ASP A 323 -21.55 -27.58 9.17
C ASP A 323 -22.96 -28.14 9.36
N ALA A 324 -23.62 -28.59 8.27
CA ALA A 324 -24.90 -29.28 8.36
C ALA A 324 -24.77 -30.62 9.10
N GLU A 325 -23.65 -31.32 8.95
CA GLU A 325 -23.35 -32.54 9.71
C GLU A 325 -23.18 -32.23 11.20
N ARG A 326 -22.44 -31.16 11.55
CA ARG A 326 -22.27 -30.70 12.93
C ARG A 326 -23.58 -30.25 13.57
N ASP A 327 -24.43 -29.54 12.83
CA ASP A 327 -25.75 -29.13 13.30
C ASP A 327 -26.69 -30.33 13.45
N TRP A 328 -26.60 -31.33 12.57
CA TRP A 328 -27.33 -32.59 12.74
C TRP A 328 -26.88 -33.33 14.02
N TYR A 329 -25.57 -33.44 14.27
CA TYR A 329 -25.09 -34.02 15.53
C TYR A 329 -25.50 -33.22 16.77
N ARG A 330 -25.61 -31.89 16.65
CA ARG A 330 -26.11 -31.03 17.74
C ARG A 330 -27.57 -31.33 18.02
N LEU A 331 -28.42 -31.35 16.99
CA LEU A 331 -29.84 -31.64 17.11
C LEU A 331 -30.10 -33.07 17.59
N GLU A 332 -29.32 -34.05 17.13
CA GLU A 332 -29.45 -35.44 17.59
C GLU A 332 -29.05 -35.56 19.06
N ARG A 333 -28.03 -34.81 19.51
CA ARG A 333 -27.66 -34.74 20.93
C ARG A 333 -28.76 -34.10 21.78
N GLU A 334 -29.32 -32.97 21.34
CA GLU A 334 -30.44 -32.31 22.03
C GLU A 334 -31.69 -33.22 22.08
N ARG A 335 -31.96 -33.96 21.00
CA ARG A 335 -33.05 -34.95 20.95
C ARG A 335 -32.84 -36.08 21.95
N LEU A 336 -31.63 -36.65 22.01
CA LEU A 336 -31.30 -37.70 22.97
C LEU A 336 -31.38 -37.17 24.41
N GLU A 337 -30.91 -35.95 24.67
CA GLU A 337 -31.05 -35.29 25.97
C GLU A 337 -32.52 -35.09 26.35
N LEU A 338 -33.41 -34.79 25.38
CA LEU A 338 -34.86 -34.70 25.58
C LEU A 338 -35.56 -36.06 25.80
N GLU A 339 -35.10 -37.12 25.16
CA GLU A 339 -35.61 -38.50 25.33
C GLU A 339 -35.12 -39.14 26.64
N GLU A 340 -33.92 -38.78 27.14
CA GLU A 340 -33.35 -39.26 28.41
C GLU A 340 -33.88 -38.53 29.65
N VAL A 341 -34.69 -37.46 29.51
CA VAL A 341 -35.40 -36.86 30.65
C VAL A 341 -36.47 -37.85 31.15
N PRO A 342 -36.35 -38.39 32.38
CA PRO A 342 -37.39 -39.24 32.92
C PRO A 342 -38.68 -38.43 33.08
N THR A 343 -39.80 -39.00 32.62
CA THR A 343 -41.17 -38.46 32.63
C THR A 343 -41.70 -37.99 34.00
N ALA A 344 -40.90 -38.06 35.06
CA ALA A 344 -41.21 -37.58 36.40
C ALA A 344 -40.95 -36.07 36.61
N ALA A 345 -40.26 -35.37 35.70
CA ALA A 345 -39.95 -33.94 35.80
C ALA A 345 -40.92 -33.02 35.03
N ARG A 346 -42.09 -33.51 34.60
CA ARG A 346 -43.08 -32.73 33.84
C ARG A 346 -44.12 -31.98 34.67
N ASP A 347 -44.18 -32.19 35.99
CA ASP A 347 -45.20 -31.58 36.86
C ASP A 347 -44.69 -30.51 37.86
N THR A 348 -43.44 -30.05 37.75
CA THR A 348 -42.90 -29.02 38.68
C THR A 348 -42.23 -27.81 38.01
N HIS A 349 -42.62 -27.47 36.77
CA HIS A 349 -42.17 -26.23 36.13
C HIS A 349 -43.35 -25.31 35.77
N GLN A 350 -44.15 -24.99 36.79
CA GLN A 350 -44.74 -23.66 36.91
C GLN A 350 -44.04 -22.98 38.09
N THR A 351 -43.53 -21.77 37.84
CA THR A 351 -42.83 -20.88 38.79
C THR A 351 -41.41 -21.29 39.21
N ASP A 352 -40.41 -20.91 38.43
CA ASP A 352 -39.20 -20.27 38.99
C ASP A 352 -38.38 -19.63 37.85
N ASP A 353 -38.72 -18.38 37.53
CA ASP A 353 -37.81 -17.47 36.84
C ASP A 353 -36.80 -16.95 37.86
N LYS A 354 -35.77 -17.77 38.14
CA LYS A 354 -34.61 -17.36 38.92
C LYS A 354 -33.39 -17.38 38.03
N SER A 355 -33.13 -16.22 37.44
CA SER A 355 -31.83 -15.84 36.92
C SER A 355 -30.73 -16.24 37.91
N THR A 356 -29.76 -17.01 37.43
CA THR A 356 -28.50 -17.31 38.11
C THR A 356 -27.83 -16.01 38.58
N GLY A 357 -27.91 -15.74 39.88
CA GLY A 357 -27.41 -14.53 40.51
C GLY A 357 -25.88 -14.49 40.55
N ILE A 358 -25.28 -13.85 39.55
CA ILE A 358 -23.94 -13.27 39.68
C ILE A 358 -24.10 -11.99 40.52
N ARG A 359 -23.54 -11.96 41.73
CA ARG A 359 -23.54 -10.79 42.61
C ARG A 359 -22.63 -9.70 42.02
N THR A 360 -23.20 -8.79 41.24
CA THR A 360 -22.52 -7.58 40.76
C THR A 360 -23.03 -6.34 41.48
N THR A 361 -22.15 -5.42 41.84
CA THR A 361 -22.47 -4.11 42.44
C THR A 361 -22.92 -3.06 41.41
N ALA A 362 -23.11 -3.46 40.14
CA ALA A 362 -23.54 -2.56 39.08
C ALA A 362 -25.06 -2.36 39.10
N GLU A 363 -25.52 -1.10 39.02
CA GLU A 363 -26.94 -0.77 38.93
C GLU A 363 -27.56 -1.40 37.66
N PRO A 364 -28.69 -2.13 37.79
CA PRO A 364 -29.35 -2.75 36.64
C PRO A 364 -29.88 -1.67 35.68
N ARG A 365 -29.54 -1.78 34.40
CA ARG A 365 -29.97 -0.82 33.37
C ARG A 365 -31.47 -0.98 33.08
N PRO A 366 -32.26 0.10 33.00
CA PRO A 366 -33.65 0.03 32.56
C PRO A 366 -33.73 -0.52 31.12
N ASN A 367 -34.42 -1.65 30.93
CA ASN A 367 -34.57 -2.35 29.66
C ASN A 367 -35.87 -2.00 28.91
N ALA A 368 -36.73 -1.18 29.52
CA ALA A 368 -37.98 -0.70 28.94
C ALA A 368 -38.20 0.78 29.24
N TYR A 369 -38.96 1.47 28.39
CA TYR A 369 -39.52 2.79 28.68
C TYR A 369 -41.03 2.70 28.74
N VAL A 370 -41.66 3.61 29.49
CA VAL A 370 -43.13 3.72 29.56
C VAL A 370 -43.53 4.93 28.72
N PRO A 371 -44.12 4.73 27.51
CA PRO A 371 -44.66 5.83 26.72
C PRO A 371 -45.88 6.44 27.43
N SER A 372 -45.99 7.77 27.39
CA SER A 372 -47.06 8.58 27.99
C SER A 372 -48.47 8.14 27.59
N ASP A 373 -48.60 7.50 26.43
CA ASP A 373 -49.89 7.23 25.77
C ASP A 373 -50.47 5.85 26.08
N LEU A 374 -49.68 4.90 26.57
CA LEU A 374 -50.12 3.50 26.75
C LEU A 374 -49.92 2.92 28.15
N GLY A 375 -49.14 3.54 29.04
CA GLY A 375 -48.96 3.07 30.42
C GLY A 375 -48.34 1.66 30.58
N ILE A 376 -48.02 0.97 29.49
CA ILE A 376 -47.44 -0.37 29.45
C ILE A 376 -45.97 -0.24 29.04
N PRO A 377 -45.02 -0.84 29.80
CA PRO A 377 -43.60 -0.81 29.47
C PRO A 377 -43.32 -1.46 28.10
N ARG A 378 -42.62 -0.74 27.22
CA ARG A 378 -42.12 -1.28 25.94
C ARG A 378 -40.61 -1.51 26.00
N PRO A 379 -40.11 -2.68 25.54
CA PRO A 379 -38.68 -2.93 25.49
C PRO A 379 -38.00 -1.99 24.50
N TYR A 380 -36.79 -1.54 24.82
CA TYR A 380 -35.94 -0.89 23.83
C TYR A 380 -35.58 -1.94 22.76
N GLY A 381 -35.98 -1.73 21.50
CA GLY A 381 -35.63 -2.63 20.39
C GLY A 381 -34.11 -2.66 20.11
N GLY A 382 -33.70 -3.13 18.93
CA GLY A 382 -32.27 -3.24 18.55
C GLY A 382 -31.44 -1.94 18.58
N MET A 383 -32.07 -0.78 18.82
CA MET A 383 -31.42 0.52 19.01
C MET A 383 -31.66 1.06 20.44
N ALA A 384 -31.21 0.33 21.46
CA ALA A 384 -31.32 0.80 22.83
C ALA A 384 -30.46 2.06 23.08
N PRO A 385 -30.98 3.10 23.76
CA PRO A 385 -30.21 4.30 24.06
C PRO A 385 -29.02 3.95 24.96
N PHE A 386 -27.82 4.19 24.46
CA PHE A 386 -26.57 3.98 25.17
C PHE A 386 -26.35 5.13 26.16
N LYS A 387 -26.35 4.84 27.48
CA LYS A 387 -25.83 5.77 28.49
C LYS A 387 -24.29 5.76 28.38
N PRO A 388 -23.64 6.88 28.01
CA PRO A 388 -22.19 6.97 28.00
C PRO A 388 -21.64 6.66 29.40
N SER A 389 -20.65 5.78 29.48
CA SER A 389 -19.93 5.51 30.72
C SER A 389 -19.26 6.82 31.18
N GLU A 390 -19.37 7.16 32.46
CA GLU A 390 -18.54 8.23 33.02
C GLU A 390 -17.06 7.88 32.81
N ALA A 391 -16.30 8.85 32.32
CA ALA A 391 -14.89 8.65 32.00
C ALA A 391 -14.13 8.25 33.28
N GLY A 392 -13.62 7.02 33.31
CA GLY A 392 -12.81 6.53 34.43
C GLY A 392 -11.56 7.38 34.62
N SER A 393 -11.07 7.43 35.87
CA SER A 393 -9.89 8.21 36.30
C SER A 393 -8.60 7.97 35.48
N THR A 394 -8.54 6.92 34.66
CA THR A 394 -7.40 6.55 33.80
C THR A 394 -7.40 7.23 32.43
N MET A 395 -8.46 7.91 32.00
CA MET A 395 -8.52 8.61 30.69
C MET A 395 -8.01 10.06 30.75
N ARG A 396 -6.81 10.27 31.30
CA ARG A 396 -6.18 11.61 31.38
C ARG A 396 -5.17 11.93 30.29
N PHE A 397 -5.16 11.30 29.11
CA PHE A 397 -4.15 11.64 28.07
C PHE A 397 -4.59 11.53 26.61
N ILE A 398 -5.71 12.15 26.21
CA ILE A 398 -5.95 12.44 24.78
C ILE A 398 -6.10 13.95 24.60
N ARG A 399 -4.99 14.63 24.27
CA ARG A 399 -5.02 16.02 23.79
C ARG A 399 -5.58 16.01 22.36
N ARG A 400 -6.66 16.74 22.12
CA ARG A 400 -7.17 16.98 20.76
C ARG A 400 -6.13 17.81 19.98
N PRO A 401 -5.78 17.44 18.73
CA PRO A 401 -4.85 18.23 17.92
C PRO A 401 -5.46 19.61 17.62
N ALA A 402 -4.65 20.67 17.80
CA ALA A 402 -5.05 22.03 17.46
C ALA A 402 -5.15 22.17 15.92
N PRO A 403 -6.26 22.69 15.38
CA PRO A 403 -6.37 22.96 13.96
C PRO A 403 -5.39 24.06 13.55
N LYS A 404 -4.64 23.84 12.47
CA LYS A 404 -3.76 24.86 11.88
C LYS A 404 -4.60 25.99 11.32
N GLU A 405 -4.27 27.22 11.70
CA GLU A 405 -4.86 28.42 11.12
C GLU A 405 -4.51 28.49 9.62
N LEU A 406 -5.55 28.59 8.79
CA LEU A 406 -5.40 28.90 7.39
C LEU A 406 -5.19 30.41 7.28
N LEU A 407 -3.96 30.83 6.98
CA LEU A 407 -3.69 32.19 6.51
C LEU A 407 -4.33 32.33 5.12
N ILE A 408 -5.36 33.18 5.03
CA ILE A 408 -5.92 33.67 3.77
C ILE A 408 -5.10 34.86 3.30
#